data_AF-A0A537EGP2-F1
#
_entry.id   AF-A0A537EGP2-F1
#
_cell.length_a   1.000
_cell.length_b   1.000
_cell.length_c   1.000
_cell.angle_alpha   90.00
_cell.angle_beta   90.00
_cell.angle_gamma   90.00
#
_symmetry.space_group_name_H-M   'P 1'
#
loop_
_entity.id
_entity.type
_entity.pdbx_description
1 polymer ?
#
loop_
_entity_poly.entity_id
_entity_poly.type
_entity_poly.pdbx_seq_one_letter_code
_entity_poly.pdbx_strand_id
1 'polypeptide(L)' 'VPEGVIYGYPVTTQGGRYSIVKGIEISEFSRKRMAATLKELHEERDSVKHLL' A
#
# COMPACT_ATOMS: atom_id res chain seq x y z
N VAL A 1 -3.77 5.75 -1.18
CA VAL A 1 -4.11 4.56 -0.38
C VAL A 1 -4.66 5.08 0.95
N PRO A 2 -5.76 4.52 1.48
CA PRO A 2 -6.31 4.93 2.78
C PRO A 2 -5.29 4.80 3.90
N GLU A 3 -5.38 5.69 4.89
CA GLU A 3 -4.57 5.62 6.10
C GLU A 3 -4.87 4.32 6.88
N GLY A 4 -3.86 3.78 7.56
CA GLY A 4 -3.99 2.55 8.34
C GLY A 4 -3.87 1.25 7.54
N VAL A 5 -3.78 1.31 6.21
CA VAL A 5 -3.49 0.14 5.37
C VAL A 5 -1.98 -0.04 5.25
N ILE A 6 -1.47 -1.19 5.69
CA ILE A 6 -0.10 -1.60 5.37
C ILE A 6 -0.04 -1.90 3.87
N TYR A 7 0.73 -1.09 3.14
CA TYR A 7 0.78 -1.14 1.68
C TYR A 7 2.23 -0.97 1.21
N GLY A 8 2.59 -1.62 0.10
CA GLY A 8 3.93 -1.55 -0.47
C GLY A 8 4.20 -0.20 -1.15
N TYR A 9 5.30 0.45 -0.78
CA TYR A 9 5.74 1.71 -1.40
C TYR A 9 7.20 1.62 -1.88
N PRO A 10 7.56 2.32 -2.97
CA PRO A 10 8.96 2.56 -3.28
C PRO A 10 9.57 3.47 -2.20
N VAL A 11 10.65 3.01 -1.58
CA VAL A 11 11.32 3.71 -0.48
C VAL A 11 12.82 3.74 -0.70
N THR A 12 13.46 4.76 -0.14
CA THR A 12 14.90 4.74 0.17
C THR A 12 15.08 4.39 1.65
N THR A 13 16.22 3.78 1.99
CA THR A 13 16.57 3.45 3.37
C THR A 13 17.92 4.06 3.73
N GLN A 14 18.02 4.64 4.92
CA GLN A 14 19.26 5.21 5.45
C GLN A 14 19.22 5.19 6.99
N GLY A 15 20.26 4.62 7.62
CA GLY A 15 20.41 4.64 9.07
C GLY A 15 19.23 4.05 9.85
N GLY A 16 18.65 2.94 9.38
CA GLY A 16 17.49 2.30 10.03
C GLY A 16 16.16 3.02 9.83
N ARG A 17 16.12 4.08 9.01
CA ARG A 17 14.90 4.81 8.64
C ARG A 17 14.59 4.61 7.17
N TYR A 18 13.31 4.63 6.82
CA TYR A 18 12.84 4.62 5.44
C TYR A 18 12.15 5.94 5.09
N SER A 19 12.13 6.29 3.80
CA SER A 19 11.39 7.44 3.27
C SER A 19 10.74 7.07 1.95
N ILE A 20 9.46 7.42 1.80
CA ILE A 20 8.70 7.14 0.57
C ILE A 20 9.20 8.06 -0.55
N VAL A 21 9.49 7.46 -1.70
CA VAL A 21 9.81 8.19 -2.93
C VAL A 21 8.54 8.88 -3.44
N LYS A 22 8.58 10.20 -3.56
CA LYS A 22 7.47 11.04 -4.05
C LYS A 22 7.66 11.40 -5.52
N GLY A 23 6.59 11.87 -6.17
CA GLY A 23 6.65 12.39 -7.55
C GLY A 23 6.69 11.31 -8.64
N ILE A 24 6.30 10.08 -8.32
CA ILE A 24 6.20 9.01 -9.31
C ILE A 24 4.85 9.12 -10.02
N GLU A 25 4.87 9.28 -11.33
CA GLU A 25 3.66 9.24 -12.15
C GLU A 25 3.08 7.82 -12.19
N ILE A 26 1.77 7.73 -12.02
CA ILE A 26 1.04 6.46 -12.01
C ILE A 26 0.17 6.39 -13.24
N SER A 27 0.56 5.52 -14.17
CA SER A 27 -0.24 5.21 -15.37
C SER A 27 -1.61 4.62 -15.01
N GLU A 28 -2.56 4.65 -15.93
CA GLU A 28 -3.89 4.04 -15.73
C GLU A 28 -3.78 2.52 -15.46
N PHE A 29 -2.90 1.83 -16.19
CA PHE A 29 -2.61 0.42 -15.97
C PHE A 29 -2.15 0.16 -14.54
N SER A 30 -1.14 0.91 -14.08
CA SER A 30 -0.62 0.81 -12.71
C SER A 30 -1.72 1.09 -11.68
N ARG A 31 -2.55 2.12 -11.90
CA ARG A 31 -3.66 2.48 -11.00
C ARG A 31 -4.68 1.35 -10.85
N LYS A 32 -5.03 0.66 -11.96
CA LYS A 32 -5.94 -0.49 -11.93
C LYS A 32 -5.37 -1.64 -11.10
N ARG A 33 -4.08 -1.94 -11.25
CA ARG A 33 -3.40 -2.97 -10.45
C ARG A 33 -3.34 -2.61 -8.98
N MET A 34 -3.00 -1.35 -8.65
CA MET A 34 -3.00 -0.85 -7.27
C MET A 34 -4.38 -0.96 -6.61
N ALA A 35 -5.45 -0.65 -7.35
CA ALA A 35 -6.82 -0.77 -6.83
C ALA A 35 -7.21 -2.23 -6.54
N ALA A 36 -6.80 -3.18 -7.40
CA ALA A 36 -7.03 -4.60 -7.16
C ALA A 36 -6.32 -5.08 -5.88
N THR A 37 -5.03 -4.77 -5.72
CA THR A 37 -4.28 -5.12 -4.51
C THR A 37 -4.87 -4.47 -3.25
N LEU A 38 -5.31 -3.22 -3.34
CA LEU A 38 -5.95 -2.56 -2.20
C LEU A 38 -7.26 -3.24 -1.79
N LYS A 39 -8.03 -3.75 -2.76
CA LYS A 39 -9.25 -4.52 -2.47
C LYS A 39 -8.92 -5.82 -1.74
N GLU A 40 -7.93 -6.58 -2.22
CA GLU A 40 -7.48 -7.82 -1.57
C GLU A 40 -7.04 -7.58 -0.12
N LEU A 41 -6.25 -6.53 0.14
CA LEU A 41 -5.81 -6.18 1.51
C LEU A 41 -6.97 -5.84 2.46
N HIS A 42 -8.04 -5.22 1.94
CA HIS A 42 -9.24 -4.98 2.75
C HIS A 42 -9.99 -6.28 3.04
N GLU A 43 -10.08 -7.20 2.08
CA GLU A 43 -10.70 -8.52 2.29
C GLU A 43 -9.91 -9.33 3.32
N GLU A 44 -8.57 -9.30 3.26
CA GLU A 44 -7.69 -9.90 4.26
C GLU A 44 -7.90 -9.30 5.65
N ARG A 45 -7.90 -7.96 5.77
CA ARG A 45 -8.18 -7.26 7.03
C ARG A 45 -9.53 -7.66 7.60
N ASP A 46 -10.56 -7.67 6.77
CA ASP A 46 -11.93 -7.98 7.19
C ASP A 46 -12.03 -9.44 7.66
N SER A 47 -11.28 -10.37 7.06
CA SER A 47 -11.23 -11.78 7.48
C SER A 47 -10.67 -11.97 8.89
N VAL A 48 -9.70 -11.15 9.32
CA VAL A 48 -9.07 -11.24 10.65
C VAL A 48 -9.64 -10.26 11.67
N LYS A 49 -10.63 -9.45 11.28
CA LYS A 49 -11.20 -8.37 12.11
C LYS A 49 -11.71 -8.87 13.47
N HIS A 50 -12.11 -10.14 13.57
CA HIS A 50 -12.59 -10.76 14.81
C HIS A 50 -11.47 -11.06 15.84
N LEU A 51 -10.20 -10.85 15.49
CA LEU A 51 -9.04 -11.10 16.35
C LEU A 51 -8.45 -9.81 16.96
N LEU A 52 -9.05 -8.66 16.70
CA LEU A 52 -8.63 -7.32 17.13
C LEU A 52 -9.76 -6.63 17.90
#